data_AF-B0NTK7-F1
#
_entry.id   AF-B0NTK7-F1
#
_cell.length_a   1.000
_cell.length_b   1.000
_cell.length_c   1.000
_cell.angle_alpha   90.00
_cell.angle_beta   90.00
_cell.angle_gamma   90.00
#
_symmetry.space_group_name_H-M   'P 1'
#
loop_
_entity.id
_entity.type
_entity.pdbx_description
1 polymer ?
#
loop_
_entity_poly.entity_id
_entity_poly.type
_entity_poly.pdbx_seq_one_letter_code
_entity_poly.pdbx_strand_id
1 'polypeptide(L)'
;MLRRLKEQGITIIASTPIVDEARQCDRIAFINEGRIHGIDTPDCIMKQFADILCPSGLLHEKADNRENYVIEVDGLTKRFGTFTAVEHISFKVRQGEIFGFLGANGAGKTTAMRMLTGLSRPTDGKACVAGFDVATQSEAVKKNIGYMSQKFSLYEDLKVWENIRLFAGIYGMPEAEIAPRTDELLQRLGLEKERNTLVKSLPLGWKQKLAFSVSIFHHPRIVFLDEPTGGVDPATRRQFWELIYQAADRGITVFVTTHFMDEAEYCDRISIMVDGVIRALDTPDRLKRQFGADTMDDVFQQLAREAVRTVD
;
A
#
# COMPACT_ATOMS: atom_id res chain seq x y z
N MET A 1 -16.67 -9.90 -20.79
CA MET A 1 -16.37 -9.20 -22.06
C MET A 1 -15.27 -9.92 -22.85
N LEU A 2 -14.06 -10.08 -22.29
CA LEU A 2 -12.94 -10.75 -22.98
C LEU A 2 -13.25 -12.17 -23.49
N ARG A 3 -13.97 -12.98 -22.68
CA ARG A 3 -14.43 -14.32 -23.12
C ARG A 3 -15.32 -14.28 -24.37
N ARG A 4 -16.25 -13.32 -24.47
CA ARG A 4 -17.11 -13.16 -25.65
C ARG A 4 -16.31 -12.80 -26.91
N LEU A 5 -15.30 -11.94 -26.78
CA LEU A 5 -14.43 -11.58 -27.90
C LEU A 5 -13.62 -12.79 -28.38
N LYS A 6 -13.13 -13.61 -27.44
CA LYS A 6 -12.47 -14.89 -27.75
C LYS A 6 -13.42 -15.87 -28.45
N GLU A 7 -14.67 -16.00 -28.00
CA GLU A 7 -15.71 -16.82 -28.65
C GLU A 7 -16.02 -16.34 -30.09
N GLN A 8 -15.80 -15.05 -30.38
CA GLN A 8 -15.92 -14.48 -31.73
C GLN A 8 -14.66 -14.68 -32.59
N GLY A 9 -13.69 -15.47 -32.14
CA GLY A 9 -12.45 -15.75 -32.88
C GLY A 9 -11.39 -14.64 -32.81
N ILE A 10 -11.58 -13.63 -31.96
CA ILE A 10 -10.61 -12.54 -31.78
C ILE A 10 -9.49 -13.02 -30.86
N THR A 11 -8.25 -12.96 -31.36
CA THR A 11 -7.05 -13.20 -30.53
C THR A 11 -6.74 -11.95 -29.71
N ILE A 12 -6.63 -12.11 -28.40
CA ILE A 12 -6.39 -11.02 -27.46
C ILE A 12 -4.97 -11.16 -26.92
N ILE A 13 -4.19 -10.08 -27.01
CA ILE A 13 -2.88 -9.97 -26.36
C ILE A 13 -3.04 -8.93 -25.26
N ALA A 14 -2.74 -9.32 -24.03
CA ALA A 14 -2.74 -8.46 -22.86
C ALA A 14 -1.36 -8.47 -22.21
N SER A 15 -0.96 -7.33 -21.65
CA SER A 15 0.22 -7.22 -20.79
C SER A 15 -0.27 -6.89 -19.39
N THR A 16 0.13 -7.69 -18.41
CA THR A 16 -0.26 -7.49 -17.02
C THR A 16 0.88 -7.86 -16.08
N PRO A 17 1.17 -7.03 -15.06
CA PRO A 17 2.03 -7.43 -13.95
C PRO A 17 1.27 -8.22 -12.88
N ILE A 18 -0.05 -8.44 -13.05
CA ILE A 18 -0.94 -9.04 -12.06
C ILE A 18 -1.02 -10.55 -12.30
N VAL A 19 -0.51 -11.32 -11.35
CA VAL A 19 -0.45 -12.79 -11.42
C VAL A 19 -1.81 -13.42 -11.68
N ASP A 20 -2.87 -12.93 -11.02
CA ASP A 20 -4.21 -13.50 -11.17
C ASP A 20 -4.87 -13.19 -12.51
N GLU A 21 -4.52 -12.06 -13.13
CA GLU A 21 -4.93 -11.79 -14.51
C GLU A 21 -4.20 -12.72 -15.48
N ALA A 22 -2.90 -12.93 -15.27
CA ALA A 22 -2.10 -13.84 -16.08
C ALA A 22 -2.57 -15.31 -15.97
N ARG A 23 -3.06 -15.73 -14.79
CA ARG A 23 -3.67 -17.06 -14.57
C ARG A 23 -4.93 -17.30 -15.40
N GLN A 24 -5.61 -16.25 -15.86
CA GLN A 24 -6.80 -16.36 -16.69
C GLN A 24 -6.50 -16.43 -18.20
N CYS A 25 -5.24 -16.31 -18.59
CA CYS A 25 -4.82 -16.38 -19.99
C CYS A 25 -4.67 -17.83 -20.47
N ASP A 26 -4.83 -18.07 -21.78
CA ASP A 26 -4.59 -19.39 -22.36
C ASP A 26 -3.10 -19.76 -22.39
N ARG A 27 -2.27 -18.75 -22.65
CA ARG A 27 -0.81 -18.84 -22.71
C ARG A 27 -0.23 -17.52 -22.22
N ILE A 28 0.91 -17.57 -21.56
CA ILE A 28 1.63 -16.39 -21.11
C ILE A 28 3.10 -16.46 -21.53
N ALA A 29 3.64 -15.29 -21.88
CA ALA A 29 5.07 -15.10 -22.09
C ALA A 29 5.61 -14.32 -20.88
N PHE A 30 6.60 -14.88 -20.18
CA PHE A 30 7.26 -14.18 -19.09
C PHE A 30 8.42 -13.34 -19.62
N ILE A 31 8.36 -12.03 -19.39
CA ILE A 31 9.38 -11.06 -19.79
C ILE A 31 10.03 -10.51 -18.52
N ASN A 32 11.36 -10.58 -18.47
CA ASN A 32 12.16 -9.97 -17.42
C ASN A 32 13.46 -9.41 -18.03
N GLU A 33 13.88 -8.23 -17.59
CA GLU A 33 15.08 -7.54 -18.11
C GLU A 33 15.11 -7.42 -19.65
N GLY A 34 13.95 -7.16 -20.25
CA GLY A 34 13.82 -6.96 -21.71
C GLY A 34 13.97 -8.24 -22.55
N ARG A 35 13.95 -9.43 -21.93
CA ARG A 35 14.01 -10.72 -22.63
C ARG A 35 12.84 -11.61 -22.26
N ILE A 36 12.39 -12.43 -23.22
CA ILE A 36 11.41 -13.49 -22.97
C ILE A 36 12.16 -14.69 -22.37
N HIS A 37 11.79 -15.08 -21.16
CA HIS A 37 12.41 -16.22 -20.45
C HIS A 37 11.60 -17.52 -20.59
N GLY A 38 10.31 -17.43 -20.96
CA GLY A 38 9.47 -18.59 -21.23
C GLY A 38 8.14 -18.20 -21.87
N ILE A 39 7.56 -19.12 -22.66
CA ILE A 39 6.21 -18.98 -23.23
C ILE A 39 5.48 -20.32 -23.07
N ASP A 40 4.53 -20.39 -22.15
CA ASP A 40 3.78 -21.63 -21.88
C ASP A 40 2.40 -21.34 -21.29
N THR A 41 1.69 -22.37 -20.82
CA THR A 41 0.47 -22.22 -20.00
C THR A 41 0.78 -21.47 -18.71
N PRO A 42 -0.21 -20.77 -18.11
CA PRO A 42 -0.01 -20.06 -16.86
C PRO A 42 0.60 -20.92 -15.77
N ASP A 43 0.10 -22.13 -15.54
CA ASP A 43 0.59 -23.02 -14.49
C ASP A 43 2.07 -23.37 -14.64
N CYS A 44 2.54 -23.62 -15.88
CA CYS A 44 3.94 -23.95 -16.14
C CYS A 44 4.85 -22.75 -15.85
N ILE A 45 4.48 -21.57 -16.34
CA ILE A 45 5.27 -20.34 -16.13
C ILE A 45 5.25 -19.93 -14.65
N MET A 46 4.11 -20.00 -13.97
CA MET A 46 4.02 -19.70 -12.53
C MET A 46 4.86 -20.65 -11.69
N LYS A 47 4.93 -21.93 -12.05
CA LYS A 47 5.79 -22.90 -11.37
C LYS A 47 7.27 -22.67 -11.66
N GLN A 48 7.61 -22.40 -12.92
CA GLN A 48 8.99 -22.20 -13.35
C GLN A 48 9.62 -20.92 -12.78
N PHE A 49 8.82 -19.86 -12.63
CA PHE A 49 9.26 -18.55 -12.15
C PHE A 49 8.61 -18.18 -10.81
N ALA A 50 8.23 -19.17 -10.00
CA ALA A 50 7.54 -18.98 -8.72
C ALA A 50 8.29 -18.03 -7.79
N ASP A 51 9.61 -18.16 -7.68
CA ASP A 51 10.43 -17.31 -6.81
C ASP A 51 10.41 -15.83 -7.20
N ILE A 52 10.12 -15.55 -8.48
CA ILE A 52 10.06 -14.20 -9.03
C ILE A 52 8.61 -13.68 -8.97
N LEU A 53 7.65 -14.47 -9.42
CA LEU A 53 6.25 -14.08 -9.59
C LEU A 53 5.43 -14.20 -8.30
N CYS A 54 5.75 -15.16 -7.45
CA CYS A 54 5.10 -15.47 -6.18
C CYS A 54 6.15 -15.75 -5.10
N PRO A 55 7.01 -14.76 -4.78
CA PRO A 55 8.06 -14.93 -3.79
C PRO A 55 7.49 -15.43 -2.47
N SER A 56 8.20 -16.37 -1.82
CA SER A 56 7.85 -16.84 -0.48
C SER A 56 7.78 -15.66 0.50
N GLY A 57 6.79 -15.70 1.40
CA GLY A 57 6.54 -14.66 2.39
C GLY A 57 7.80 -14.28 3.17
N LEU A 58 7.99 -12.98 3.37
CA LEU A 58 9.05 -12.46 4.21
C LEU A 58 8.72 -12.82 5.67
N LEU A 59 9.65 -13.48 6.37
CA LEU A 59 9.50 -13.79 7.79
C LEU A 59 9.78 -12.52 8.59
N HIS A 60 8.75 -11.94 9.20
CA HIS A 60 8.85 -10.83 10.15
C HIS A 60 8.52 -11.34 11.55
N GLU A 61 9.48 -11.19 12.49
CA GLU A 61 9.27 -11.53 13.89
C GLU A 61 8.34 -10.49 14.53
N LYS A 62 7.14 -10.93 14.89
CA LYS A 62 6.10 -10.06 15.46
C LYS A 62 6.53 -9.52 16.82
N ALA A 63 6.67 -8.20 16.93
CA ALA A 63 6.83 -7.56 18.23
C ALA A 63 5.52 -7.70 19.03
N ASP A 64 5.55 -8.48 20.12
CA ASP A 64 4.42 -8.65 21.05
C ASP A 64 4.30 -7.43 21.98
N ASN A 65 4.08 -6.24 21.40
CA ASN A 65 3.87 -5.03 22.19
C ASN A 65 2.37 -4.90 22.50
N ARG A 66 2.00 -5.46 23.65
CA ARG A 66 0.61 -5.48 24.13
C ARG A 66 0.25 -4.10 24.70
N GLU A 67 -0.83 -3.53 24.17
CA GLU A 67 -1.71 -2.48 24.75
C GLU A 67 -1.63 -1.03 24.24
N ASN A 68 -0.59 -0.57 23.52
CA ASN A 68 -0.57 0.81 23.01
C ASN A 68 -1.10 0.93 21.56
N TYR A 69 -2.28 1.52 21.41
CA TYR A 69 -2.87 1.89 20.12
C TYR A 69 -2.40 3.27 19.67
N VAL A 70 -2.03 3.39 18.39
CA VAL A 70 -1.54 4.63 17.78
C VAL A 70 -2.55 5.21 16.77
N ILE A 71 -3.47 4.37 16.29
CA ILE A 71 -4.68 4.76 15.56
C ILE A 71 -5.87 4.15 16.28
N GLU A 72 -6.85 4.99 16.62
CA GLU A 72 -8.12 4.57 17.19
C GLU A 72 -9.25 5.22 16.41
N VAL A 73 -10.18 4.41 15.91
CA VAL A 73 -11.30 4.84 15.07
C VAL A 73 -12.59 4.28 15.63
N ASP A 74 -13.58 5.14 15.82
CA ASP A 74 -14.88 4.81 16.39
C ASP A 74 -16.02 5.46 15.58
N GLY A 75 -16.77 4.63 14.85
CA GLY A 75 -17.96 5.04 14.10
C GLY A 75 -17.67 6.03 12.97
N LEU A 76 -16.46 6.04 12.41
CA LEU A 76 -16.01 7.08 11.49
C LEU A 76 -16.79 7.00 10.17
N THR A 77 -17.35 8.14 9.76
CA THR A 77 -18.25 8.24 8.61
C THR A 77 -17.86 9.41 7.71
N LYS A 78 -17.95 9.22 6.39
CA LYS A 78 -17.79 10.29 5.39
C LYS A 78 -18.92 10.27 4.37
N ARG A 79 -19.66 11.36 4.32
CA ARG A 79 -20.71 11.62 3.31
C ARG A 79 -20.34 12.78 2.40
N PHE A 80 -20.67 12.64 1.13
CA PHE A 80 -20.56 13.65 0.08
C PHE A 80 -21.96 13.86 -0.53
N GLY A 81 -22.70 14.84 -0.02
CA GLY A 81 -24.12 14.99 -0.38
C GLY A 81 -24.91 13.76 0.06
N THR A 82 -25.55 13.08 -0.89
CA THR A 82 -26.31 11.84 -0.68
C THR A 82 -25.45 10.58 -0.70
N PHE A 83 -24.20 10.66 -1.19
CA PHE A 83 -23.32 9.51 -1.30
C PHE A 83 -22.51 9.31 -0.01
N THR A 84 -22.59 8.13 0.57
CA THR A 84 -21.79 7.72 1.72
C THR A 84 -20.58 6.92 1.24
N ALA A 85 -19.38 7.50 1.37
CA ALA A 85 -18.14 6.86 0.93
C ALA A 85 -17.51 5.95 2.00
N VAL A 86 -17.75 6.25 3.28
CA VAL A 86 -17.32 5.47 4.44
C VAL A 86 -18.44 5.54 5.46
N GLU A 87 -18.86 4.41 6.00
CA GLU A 87 -20.02 4.31 6.89
C GLU A 87 -19.64 3.59 8.19
N HIS A 88 -19.62 4.31 9.31
CA HIS A 88 -19.45 3.79 10.67
C HIS A 88 -18.31 2.78 10.85
N ILE A 89 -17.13 3.04 10.28
CA ILE A 89 -15.99 2.13 10.46
C ILE A 89 -15.36 2.31 11.85
N SER A 90 -15.03 1.19 12.51
CA SER A 90 -14.36 1.18 13.81
C SER A 90 -13.22 0.16 13.82
N PHE A 91 -12.02 0.57 14.23
CA PHE A 91 -10.87 -0.29 14.36
C PHE A 91 -9.76 0.37 15.19
N LYS A 92 -8.77 -0.43 15.59
CA LYS A 92 -7.56 0.06 16.27
C LYS A 92 -6.30 -0.58 15.69
N VAL A 93 -5.24 0.22 15.60
CA VAL A 93 -3.91 -0.18 15.12
C VAL A 93 -2.89 0.03 16.24
N ARG A 94 -2.12 -1.01 16.54
CA ARG A 94 -1.08 -1.02 17.56
C ARG A 94 0.17 -0.33 17.05
N GLN A 95 0.96 0.21 17.97
CA GLN A 95 2.26 0.76 17.62
C GLN A 95 3.19 -0.33 17.05
N GLY A 96 3.85 -0.03 15.93
CA GLY A 96 4.77 -0.94 15.23
C GLY A 96 4.08 -1.99 14.35
N GLU A 97 2.75 -2.01 14.31
CA GLU A 97 1.98 -2.92 13.46
C GLU A 97 2.02 -2.49 11.99
N ILE A 98 2.13 -3.46 11.09
CA ILE A 98 1.82 -3.28 9.68
C ILE A 98 0.35 -3.64 9.47
N PHE A 99 -0.49 -2.62 9.32
CA PHE A 99 -1.92 -2.76 9.16
C PHE A 99 -2.35 -2.54 7.71
N GLY A 100 -2.87 -3.59 7.09
CA GLY A 100 -3.40 -3.55 5.72
C GLY A 100 -4.86 -3.10 5.67
N PHE A 101 -5.17 -2.09 4.88
CA PHE A 101 -6.52 -1.59 4.64
C PHE A 101 -6.93 -1.92 3.21
N LEU A 102 -7.57 -3.08 3.02
CA LEU A 102 -7.86 -3.68 1.73
C LEU A 102 -9.33 -3.50 1.33
N GLY A 103 -9.61 -3.70 0.06
CA GLY A 103 -10.94 -3.55 -0.52
C GLY A 103 -10.88 -3.33 -2.03
N ALA A 104 -12.01 -3.47 -2.71
CA ALA A 104 -12.11 -3.15 -4.14
C ALA A 104 -11.82 -1.67 -4.43
N ASN A 105 -11.61 -1.33 -5.70
CA ASN A 105 -11.66 0.06 -6.14
C ASN A 105 -13.03 0.64 -5.86
N GLY A 106 -13.08 1.85 -5.30
CA GLY A 106 -14.32 2.49 -4.87
C GLY A 106 -14.86 2.04 -3.51
N ALA A 107 -14.24 1.05 -2.84
CA ALA A 107 -14.71 0.58 -1.53
C ALA A 107 -14.65 1.64 -0.41
N GLY A 108 -13.95 2.77 -0.62
CA GLY A 108 -13.81 3.88 0.34
C GLY A 108 -12.44 4.02 1.00
N LYS A 109 -11.44 3.19 0.62
CA LYS A 109 -10.08 3.15 1.20
C LYS A 109 -9.39 4.51 1.26
N THR A 110 -9.25 5.15 0.09
CA THR A 110 -8.61 6.48 -0.02
C THR A 110 -9.39 7.55 0.76
N THR A 111 -10.73 7.43 0.85
CA THR A 111 -11.55 8.34 1.65
C THR A 111 -11.27 8.18 3.14
N ALA A 112 -11.24 6.94 3.64
CA ALA A 112 -10.87 6.65 5.02
C ALA A 112 -9.47 7.18 5.33
N MET A 113 -8.50 6.92 4.45
CA MET A 113 -7.13 7.39 4.66
C MET A 113 -7.00 8.91 4.66
N ARG A 114 -7.73 9.62 3.78
CA ARG A 114 -7.79 11.09 3.81
C ARG A 114 -8.38 11.63 5.12
N MET A 115 -9.33 10.91 5.73
CA MET A 115 -9.83 11.29 7.06
C MET A 115 -8.77 11.10 8.15
N LEU A 116 -8.11 9.94 8.16
CA LEU A 116 -7.11 9.60 9.17
C LEU A 116 -5.86 10.50 9.09
N THR A 117 -5.50 10.95 7.89
CA THR A 117 -4.37 11.87 7.65
C THR A 117 -4.75 13.35 7.86
N GLY A 118 -6.00 13.66 8.22
CA GLY A 118 -6.48 15.03 8.41
C GLY A 118 -6.61 15.85 7.12
N LEU A 119 -6.62 15.20 5.94
CA LEU A 119 -6.85 15.82 4.63
C LEU A 119 -8.34 16.02 4.32
N SER A 120 -9.22 15.25 4.98
CA SER A 120 -10.67 15.42 4.88
C SER A 120 -11.29 15.31 6.26
N ARG A 121 -12.19 16.22 6.63
CA ARG A 121 -12.91 16.09 7.91
C ARG A 121 -13.92 14.95 7.85
N PRO A 122 -14.04 14.11 8.88
CA PRO A 122 -15.16 13.19 9.03
C PRO A 122 -16.50 13.94 9.04
N THR A 123 -17.55 13.27 8.57
CA THR A 123 -18.94 13.74 8.72
C THR A 123 -19.50 13.37 10.09
N ASP A 124 -19.14 12.19 10.59
CA ASP A 124 -19.53 11.69 11.91
C ASP A 124 -18.46 10.73 12.45
N GLY A 125 -18.57 10.38 13.74
CA GLY A 125 -17.64 9.52 14.45
C GLY A 125 -16.38 10.24 14.93
N LYS A 126 -15.46 9.47 15.51
CA LYS A 126 -14.21 9.97 16.10
C LYS A 126 -13.02 9.16 15.61
N ALA A 127 -11.90 9.84 15.40
CA ALA A 127 -10.64 9.17 15.17
C ALA A 127 -9.47 9.94 15.79
N CYS A 128 -8.56 9.19 16.40
CA CYS A 128 -7.31 9.67 16.96
C CYS A 128 -6.15 9.01 16.22
N VAL A 129 -5.18 9.82 15.78
CA VAL A 129 -3.99 9.37 15.05
C VAL A 129 -2.78 10.03 15.69
N ALA A 130 -1.80 9.20 16.09
CA ALA A 130 -0.60 9.63 16.81
C ALA A 130 -0.89 10.44 18.09
N GLY A 131 -2.04 10.20 18.73
CA GLY A 131 -2.48 10.91 19.94
C GLY A 131 -3.25 12.21 19.68
N PHE A 132 -3.58 12.53 18.42
CA PHE A 132 -4.30 13.75 18.03
C PHE A 132 -5.62 13.42 17.35
N ASP A 133 -6.67 14.18 17.69
CA ASP A 133 -7.97 14.06 17.04
C ASP A 133 -7.92 14.59 15.59
N VAL A 134 -8.39 13.78 14.64
CA VAL A 134 -8.24 14.08 13.20
C VAL A 134 -9.13 15.24 12.72
N ALA A 135 -10.21 15.55 13.45
CA ALA A 135 -11.17 16.60 13.08
C ALA A 135 -10.76 17.97 13.63
N THR A 136 -10.21 18.00 14.84
CA THR A 136 -9.89 19.21 15.60
C THR A 136 -8.41 19.54 15.64
N GLN A 137 -7.52 18.55 15.48
CA GLN A 137 -6.06 18.68 15.60
C GLN A 137 -5.32 18.20 14.33
N SER A 138 -5.93 18.38 13.16
CA SER A 138 -5.41 17.89 11.88
C SER A 138 -3.98 18.33 11.56
N GLU A 139 -3.57 19.56 11.92
CA GLU A 139 -2.18 20.02 11.71
C GLU A 139 -1.18 19.31 12.63
N ALA A 140 -1.59 18.92 13.84
CA ALA A 140 -0.76 18.12 14.72
C ALA A 140 -0.63 16.68 14.19
N VAL A 141 -1.71 16.11 13.64
CA VAL A 141 -1.66 14.83 12.92
C VAL A 141 -0.63 14.89 11.80
N LYS A 142 -0.74 15.87 10.88
CA LYS A 142 0.16 16.00 9.71
C LYS A 142 1.64 16.10 10.07
N LYS A 143 1.98 16.78 11.17
CA LYS A 143 3.36 16.90 11.64
C LYS A 143 3.95 15.59 12.20
N ASN A 144 3.09 14.66 12.63
CA ASN A 144 3.51 13.43 13.33
C ASN A 144 3.38 12.17 12.47
N ILE A 145 2.92 12.29 11.22
CA ILE A 145 2.76 11.18 10.29
C ILE A 145 3.64 11.35 9.05
N GLY A 146 4.01 10.23 8.44
CA GLY A 146 4.45 10.15 7.06
C GLY A 146 3.27 9.85 6.14
N TYR A 147 3.28 10.38 4.92
CA TYR A 147 2.26 10.08 3.92
C TYR A 147 2.87 9.92 2.54
N MET A 148 2.73 8.74 1.95
CA MET A 148 3.03 8.46 0.55
C MET A 148 1.70 8.31 -0.18
N SER A 149 1.40 9.26 -1.08
CA SER A 149 0.19 9.21 -1.90
C SER A 149 0.42 8.46 -3.22
N GLN A 150 -0.67 8.03 -3.85
CA GLN A 150 -0.61 7.28 -5.11
C GLN A 150 -0.03 8.10 -6.28
N LYS A 151 -0.28 9.43 -6.33
CA LYS A 151 0.08 10.29 -7.48
C LYS A 151 1.04 11.45 -7.18
N PHE A 152 1.13 11.89 -5.93
CA PHE A 152 1.81 13.15 -5.56
C PHE A 152 2.79 12.95 -4.39
N SER A 153 3.80 12.11 -4.57
CA SER A 153 4.77 11.81 -3.51
C SER A 153 6.14 12.44 -3.72
N LEU A 154 6.46 12.89 -4.93
CA LEU A 154 7.73 13.54 -5.27
C LEU A 154 7.50 14.64 -6.31
N TYR A 155 8.33 15.68 -6.27
CA TYR A 155 8.40 16.72 -7.28
C TYR A 155 9.32 16.28 -8.41
N GLU A 156 8.71 15.98 -9.55
CA GLU A 156 9.37 15.37 -10.72
C GLU A 156 10.43 16.25 -11.38
N ASP A 157 10.30 17.58 -11.26
CA ASP A 157 11.24 18.58 -11.80
C ASP A 157 12.36 18.97 -10.82
N LEU A 158 12.38 18.36 -9.64
CA LEU A 158 13.48 18.50 -8.68
C LEU A 158 14.41 17.29 -8.76
N LYS A 159 15.67 17.50 -8.42
CA LYS A 159 16.65 16.43 -8.22
C LYS A 159 16.26 15.55 -7.04
N VAL A 160 16.85 14.36 -6.97
CA VAL A 160 16.65 13.44 -5.84
C VAL A 160 16.97 14.12 -4.50
N TRP A 161 18.14 14.76 -4.37
CA TRP A 161 18.51 15.42 -3.12
C TRP A 161 17.65 16.65 -2.80
N GLU A 162 17.18 17.36 -3.83
CA GLU A 162 16.30 18.53 -3.68
C GLU A 162 14.93 18.12 -3.14
N ASN A 163 14.39 16.98 -3.59
CA ASN A 163 13.17 16.40 -3.02
C ASN A 163 13.34 16.08 -1.54
N ILE A 164 14.41 15.35 -1.18
CA ILE A 164 14.67 14.96 0.21
C ILE A 164 14.76 16.21 1.10
N ARG A 165 15.52 17.22 0.68
CA ARG A 165 15.66 18.50 1.40
C ARG A 165 14.33 19.24 1.53
N LEU A 166 13.53 19.30 0.47
CA LEU A 166 12.24 19.99 0.48
C LEU A 166 11.29 19.38 1.53
N PHE A 167 11.13 18.06 1.52
CA PHE A 167 10.25 17.39 2.48
C PHE A 167 10.80 17.46 3.91
N ALA A 168 12.12 17.32 4.09
CA ALA A 168 12.75 17.51 5.39
C ALA A 168 12.46 18.91 5.97
N GLY A 169 12.51 19.95 5.14
CA GLY A 169 12.15 21.31 5.52
C GLY A 169 10.67 21.48 5.85
N ILE A 170 9.76 20.87 5.07
CA ILE A 170 8.31 20.88 5.34
C ILE A 170 8.00 20.27 6.71
N TYR A 171 8.68 19.17 7.07
CA TYR A 171 8.53 18.52 8.36
C TYR A 171 9.34 19.17 9.50
N GLY A 172 10.05 20.27 9.22
CA GLY A 172 10.75 21.07 10.24
C GLY A 172 12.02 20.43 10.80
N MET A 173 12.70 19.57 10.02
CA MET A 173 13.98 19.00 10.44
C MET A 173 15.07 20.08 10.54
N PRO A 174 16.02 19.96 11.49
CA PRO A 174 17.16 20.88 11.58
C PRO A 174 18.04 20.81 10.32
N GLU A 175 18.33 21.95 9.70
CA GLU A 175 19.10 22.03 8.44
C GLU A 175 20.46 21.30 8.52
N ALA A 176 21.12 21.34 9.69
CA ALA A 176 22.39 20.68 9.94
C ALA A 176 22.32 19.14 9.84
N GLU A 177 21.14 18.55 10.05
CA GLU A 177 20.91 17.10 9.95
C GLU A 177 20.53 16.65 8.54
N ILE A 178 19.98 17.54 7.70
CA ILE A 178 19.39 17.16 6.42
C ILE A 178 20.43 16.57 5.47
N ALA A 179 21.55 17.25 5.26
CA ALA A 179 22.57 16.81 4.30
C ALA A 179 23.23 15.47 4.69
N PRO A 180 23.73 15.28 5.93
CA PRO A 180 24.30 13.99 6.34
C PRO A 180 23.31 12.83 6.21
N ARG A 181 22.06 13.02 6.66
CA ARG A 181 21.02 11.98 6.59
C ARG A 181 20.56 11.71 5.16
N THR A 182 20.63 12.70 4.28
CA THR A 182 20.39 12.51 2.84
C THR A 182 21.43 11.56 2.26
N ASP A 183 22.70 11.74 2.61
CA ASP A 183 23.80 10.91 2.10
C ASP A 183 23.65 9.45 2.60
N GLU A 184 23.35 9.26 3.89
CA GLU A 184 23.04 7.95 4.47
C GLU A 184 21.84 7.28 3.80
N LEU A 185 20.78 8.04 3.53
CA LEU A 185 19.59 7.51 2.87
C LEU A 185 19.90 7.06 1.44
N LEU A 186 20.61 7.87 0.68
CA LEU A 186 20.98 7.52 -0.70
C LEU A 186 21.87 6.28 -0.73
N GLN A 187 22.80 6.16 0.22
CA GLN A 187 23.61 4.95 0.36
C GLN A 187 22.77 3.71 0.65
N ARG A 188 21.82 3.82 1.59
CA ARG A 188 20.92 2.71 1.92
C ARG A 188 20.05 2.27 0.73
N LEU A 189 19.67 3.21 -0.13
CA LEU A 189 18.86 2.94 -1.31
C LEU A 189 19.67 2.53 -2.55
N GLY A 190 21.00 2.64 -2.51
CA GLY A 190 21.86 2.46 -3.69
C GLY A 190 21.65 3.55 -4.76
N LEU A 191 21.28 4.76 -4.34
CA LEU A 191 20.92 5.90 -5.19
C LEU A 191 21.96 7.02 -5.19
N GLU A 192 23.19 6.78 -4.71
CA GLU A 192 24.23 7.80 -4.58
C GLU A 192 24.57 8.44 -5.93
N LYS A 193 24.62 7.62 -6.99
CA LYS A 193 24.87 8.09 -8.37
C LYS A 193 23.74 8.92 -8.93
N GLU A 194 22.51 8.72 -8.44
CA GLU A 194 21.32 9.45 -8.87
C GLU A 194 21.06 10.72 -8.07
N ARG A 195 21.93 11.07 -7.11
CA ARG A 195 21.78 12.25 -6.28
C ARG A 195 21.33 13.47 -7.08
N ASN A 196 22.02 13.76 -8.18
CA ASN A 196 21.81 14.93 -9.03
C ASN A 196 20.86 14.71 -10.21
N THR A 197 20.26 13.52 -10.31
CA THR A 197 19.28 13.17 -11.35
C THR A 197 17.92 13.76 -11.02
N LEU A 198 17.20 14.25 -12.04
CA LEU A 198 15.82 14.69 -11.89
C LEU A 198 14.92 13.49 -11.57
N VAL A 199 14.01 13.64 -10.61
CA VAL A 199 13.14 12.54 -10.21
C VAL A 199 12.33 11.98 -11.39
N LYS A 200 11.88 12.82 -12.33
CA LYS A 200 11.13 12.36 -13.52
C LYS A 200 11.85 11.29 -14.34
N SER A 201 13.18 11.32 -14.36
CA SER A 201 14.02 10.40 -15.12
C SER A 201 14.24 9.05 -14.42
N LEU A 202 13.86 8.92 -13.16
CA LEU A 202 14.03 7.67 -12.42
C LEU A 202 13.00 6.60 -12.87
N PRO A 203 13.40 5.32 -12.87
CA PRO A 203 12.44 4.21 -13.00
C PRO A 203 11.36 4.25 -11.90
N LEU A 204 10.16 3.76 -12.20
CA LEU A 204 9.02 3.78 -11.26
C LEU A 204 9.35 3.12 -9.91
N GLY A 205 10.01 1.96 -9.92
CA GLY A 205 10.44 1.29 -8.70
C GLY A 205 11.37 2.14 -7.82
N TRP A 206 12.26 2.91 -8.44
CA TRP A 206 13.18 3.80 -7.74
C TRP A 206 12.44 5.03 -7.20
N LYS A 207 11.49 5.58 -7.98
CA LYS A 207 10.58 6.63 -7.51
C LYS A 207 9.80 6.17 -6.27
N GLN A 208 9.27 4.94 -6.24
CA GLN A 208 8.55 4.41 -5.08
C GLN A 208 9.44 4.27 -3.85
N LYS A 209 10.62 3.64 -3.97
CA LYS A 209 11.57 3.51 -2.87
C LYS A 209 11.99 4.86 -2.29
N LEU A 210 12.24 5.84 -3.16
CA LEU A 210 12.56 7.21 -2.76
C LEU A 210 11.37 7.88 -2.08
N ALA A 211 10.16 7.80 -2.65
CA ALA A 211 8.94 8.36 -2.08
C ALA A 211 8.64 7.83 -0.67
N PHE A 212 8.75 6.51 -0.49
CA PHE A 212 8.61 5.87 0.83
C PHE A 212 9.65 6.38 1.81
N SER A 213 10.91 6.43 1.39
CA SER A 213 12.00 6.85 2.26
C SER A 213 11.90 8.32 2.66
N VAL A 214 11.44 9.18 1.75
CA VAL A 214 11.16 10.59 2.01
C VAL A 214 10.01 10.75 2.98
N SER A 215 8.94 9.94 2.85
CA SER A 215 7.77 10.03 3.73
C SER A 215 8.06 9.64 5.19
N ILE A 216 9.15 8.91 5.45
CA ILE A 216 9.61 8.54 6.79
C ILE A 216 10.90 9.26 7.22
N PHE A 217 11.39 10.21 6.43
CA PHE A 217 12.69 10.85 6.66
C PHE A 217 12.75 11.62 7.98
N HIS A 218 11.64 12.22 8.41
CA HIS A 218 11.47 12.92 9.68
C HIS A 218 11.15 12.01 10.87
N HIS A 219 11.22 10.68 10.70
CA HIS A 219 11.00 9.68 11.75
C HIS A 219 9.62 9.76 12.41
N PRO A 220 8.53 9.69 11.61
CA PRO A 220 7.17 9.73 12.16
C PRO A 220 6.84 8.47 12.97
N ARG A 221 5.82 8.58 13.84
CA ARG A 221 5.29 7.42 14.58
C ARG A 221 4.50 6.47 13.68
N ILE A 222 3.92 7.00 12.61
CA ILE A 222 3.06 6.29 11.67
C ILE A 222 3.39 6.75 10.25
N VAL A 223 3.40 5.82 9.30
CA VAL A 223 3.41 6.14 7.87
C VAL A 223 2.16 5.57 7.19
N PHE A 224 1.49 6.40 6.40
CA PHE A 224 0.35 6.02 5.57
C PHE A 224 0.80 5.86 4.12
N LEU A 225 0.51 4.71 3.52
CA LEU A 225 0.93 4.36 2.16
C LEU A 225 -0.30 4.09 1.28
N ASP A 226 -0.54 4.96 0.29
CA ASP A 226 -1.66 4.81 -0.66
C ASP A 226 -1.24 3.99 -1.89
N GLU A 227 -1.62 2.72 -1.94
CA GLU A 227 -1.29 1.79 -3.04
C GLU A 227 0.18 1.88 -3.48
N PRO A 228 1.13 1.72 -2.54
CA PRO A 228 2.51 2.16 -2.74
C PRO A 228 3.28 1.34 -3.78
N THR A 229 2.79 0.15 -4.12
CA THR A 229 3.37 -0.83 -5.04
C THR A 229 2.61 -0.90 -6.37
N GLY A 230 1.70 0.05 -6.63
CA GLY A 230 0.96 0.12 -7.89
C GLY A 230 1.88 0.24 -9.10
N GLY A 231 1.77 -0.67 -10.06
CA GLY A 231 2.47 -0.61 -11.35
C GLY A 231 3.94 -1.04 -11.34
N VAL A 232 4.47 -1.58 -10.23
CA VAL A 232 5.80 -2.22 -10.21
C VAL A 232 5.71 -3.73 -10.37
N ASP A 233 6.79 -4.32 -10.87
CA ASP A 233 6.93 -5.76 -11.03
C ASP A 233 7.04 -6.49 -9.67
N PRO A 234 6.78 -7.80 -9.62
CA PRO A 234 6.82 -8.59 -8.38
C PRO A 234 8.15 -8.53 -7.61
N ALA A 235 9.30 -8.49 -8.29
CA ALA A 235 10.61 -8.44 -7.62
C ALA A 235 10.83 -7.07 -6.96
N THR A 236 10.49 -5.98 -7.66
CA THR A 236 10.54 -4.63 -7.11
C THR A 236 9.55 -4.46 -5.95
N ARG A 237 8.35 -5.03 -6.06
CA ARG A 237 7.35 -5.07 -4.98
C ARG A 237 7.92 -5.73 -3.72
N ARG A 238 8.58 -6.88 -3.84
CA ARG A 238 9.24 -7.57 -2.72
C ARG A 238 10.28 -6.68 -2.04
N GLN A 239 11.17 -6.07 -2.83
CA GLN A 239 12.19 -5.15 -2.31
C GLN A 239 11.57 -3.93 -1.62
N PHE A 240 10.41 -3.47 -2.07
CA PHE A 240 9.68 -2.39 -1.42
C PHE A 240 9.12 -2.83 -0.06
N TRP A 241 8.55 -4.04 0.02
CA TRP A 241 8.08 -4.61 1.28
C TRP A 241 9.21 -4.84 2.28
N GLU A 242 10.41 -5.21 1.84
CA GLU A 242 11.60 -5.26 2.71
C GLU A 242 11.89 -3.90 3.37
N LEU A 243 11.70 -2.79 2.65
CA LEU A 243 11.83 -1.45 3.23
C LEU A 243 10.72 -1.15 4.25
N ILE A 244 9.50 -1.62 4.00
CA ILE A 244 8.38 -1.50 4.94
C ILE A 244 8.70 -2.23 6.25
N TYR A 245 9.14 -3.48 6.17
CA TYR A 245 9.52 -4.25 7.36
C TYR A 245 10.65 -3.59 8.13
N GLN A 246 11.69 -3.11 7.44
CA GLN A 246 12.78 -2.37 8.09
C GLN A 246 12.32 -1.09 8.79
N ALA A 247 11.24 -0.45 8.33
CA ALA A 247 10.65 0.70 9.00
C ALA A 247 9.84 0.26 10.23
N ALA A 248 9.06 -0.81 10.10
CA ALA A 248 8.31 -1.41 11.21
C ALA A 248 9.22 -1.91 12.35
N ASP A 249 10.33 -2.56 12.01
CA ASP A 249 11.36 -3.01 12.97
C ASP A 249 11.97 -1.85 13.77
N ARG A 250 11.99 -0.64 13.20
CA ARG A 250 12.43 0.58 13.89
C ARG A 250 11.33 1.23 14.74
N GLY A 251 10.16 0.60 14.83
CA GLY A 251 9.01 1.05 15.60
C GLY A 251 8.05 1.98 14.85
N ILE A 252 8.22 2.19 13.55
CA ILE A 252 7.27 2.97 12.74
C ILE A 252 6.04 2.11 12.48
N THR A 253 4.85 2.60 12.82
CA THR A 253 3.61 1.91 12.48
C THR A 253 3.28 2.14 11.01
N VAL A 254 2.89 1.09 10.27
CA VAL A 254 2.62 1.21 8.84
C VAL A 254 1.13 0.97 8.59
N PHE A 255 0.47 1.94 7.97
CA PHE A 255 -0.88 1.79 7.46
C PHE A 255 -0.83 1.78 5.94
N VAL A 256 -1.15 0.66 5.31
CA VAL A 256 -1.01 0.49 3.86
C VAL A 256 -2.35 0.16 3.22
N THR A 257 -2.72 0.89 2.17
CA THR A 257 -3.83 0.49 1.30
C THR A 257 -3.29 -0.32 0.13
N THR A 258 -3.97 -1.41 -0.21
CA THR A 258 -3.66 -2.19 -1.39
C THR A 258 -4.91 -2.87 -1.93
N HIS A 259 -4.91 -3.14 -3.23
CA HIS A 259 -5.91 -3.99 -3.89
C HIS A 259 -5.32 -5.34 -4.32
N PHE A 260 -4.05 -5.60 -4.00
CA PHE A 260 -3.35 -6.86 -4.24
C PHE A 260 -3.50 -7.76 -3.01
N MET A 261 -4.21 -8.90 -3.14
CA MET A 261 -4.52 -9.78 -2.01
C MET A 261 -3.31 -10.61 -1.56
N ASP A 262 -2.33 -10.84 -2.43
CA ASP A 262 -1.03 -11.41 -2.08
C ASP A 262 -0.26 -10.50 -1.10
N GLU A 263 -0.42 -9.19 -1.21
CA GLU A 263 0.19 -8.24 -0.27
C GLU A 263 -0.47 -8.25 1.12
N ALA A 264 -1.70 -8.75 1.22
CA ALA A 264 -2.38 -8.91 2.50
C ALA A 264 -1.61 -9.86 3.44
N GLU A 265 -0.92 -10.85 2.88
CA GLU A 265 -0.11 -11.83 3.61
C GLU A 265 1.14 -11.21 4.23
N TYR A 266 1.56 -10.02 3.78
CA TYR A 266 2.68 -9.26 4.36
C TYR A 266 2.27 -8.38 5.56
N CYS A 267 0.98 -8.28 5.84
CA CYS A 267 0.47 -7.46 6.93
C CYS A 267 0.31 -8.29 8.21
N ASP A 268 0.51 -7.66 9.37
CA ASP A 268 0.25 -8.30 10.66
C ASP A 268 -1.24 -8.57 10.85
N ARG A 269 -2.05 -7.56 10.52
CA ARG A 269 -3.51 -7.61 10.48
C ARG A 269 -3.99 -6.83 9.27
N ILE A 270 -5.17 -7.21 8.82
CA ILE A 270 -5.83 -6.55 7.73
C ILE A 270 -7.29 -6.25 8.07
N SER A 271 -7.83 -5.21 7.44
CA SER A 271 -9.26 -5.01 7.32
C SER A 271 -9.67 -5.08 5.86
N ILE A 272 -10.78 -5.75 5.57
CA ILE A 272 -11.36 -5.83 4.23
C ILE A 272 -12.62 -4.95 4.19
N MET A 273 -12.59 -3.95 3.32
CA MET A 273 -13.66 -2.99 3.11
C MET A 273 -14.45 -3.30 1.84
N VAL A 274 -15.77 -3.27 1.95
CA VAL A 274 -16.73 -3.47 0.86
C VAL A 274 -17.80 -2.41 1.01
N ASP A 275 -18.08 -1.64 -0.04
CA ASP A 275 -19.15 -0.61 -0.07
C ASP A 275 -19.15 0.34 1.15
N GLY A 276 -17.98 0.87 1.53
CA GLY A 276 -17.84 1.88 2.58
C GLY A 276 -17.74 1.33 4.01
N VAL A 277 -17.82 0.01 4.20
CA VAL A 277 -17.90 -0.65 5.52
C VAL A 277 -16.87 -1.75 5.67
N ILE A 278 -16.34 -1.93 6.89
CA ILE A 278 -15.41 -3.03 7.21
C ILE A 278 -16.23 -4.31 7.37
N ARG A 279 -15.95 -5.31 6.53
CA ARG A 279 -16.62 -6.63 6.57
C ARG A 279 -15.85 -7.68 7.36
N ALA A 280 -14.53 -7.58 7.36
CA ALA A 280 -13.66 -8.49 8.09
C ALA A 280 -12.43 -7.74 8.59
N LEU A 281 -11.92 -8.14 9.75
CA LEU A 281 -10.73 -7.57 10.35
C LEU A 281 -10.08 -8.58 11.28
N ASP A 282 -8.93 -9.13 10.88
CA ASP A 282 -8.10 -10.02 11.69
C ASP A 282 -6.73 -10.23 11.02
N THR A 283 -5.89 -11.11 11.56
CA THR A 283 -4.68 -11.61 10.88
C THR A 283 -5.05 -12.41 9.62
N PRO A 284 -4.22 -12.41 8.55
CA PRO A 284 -4.47 -13.18 7.34
C PRO A 284 -4.80 -14.66 7.60
N ASP A 285 -4.04 -15.33 8.46
CA ASP A 285 -4.26 -16.74 8.81
C ASP A 285 -5.60 -17.00 9.51
N ARG A 286 -6.05 -16.09 10.37
CA ARG A 286 -7.35 -16.23 11.03
C ARG A 286 -8.50 -16.01 10.06
N LEU A 287 -8.36 -15.06 9.14
CA LEU A 287 -9.36 -14.83 8.10
C LEU A 287 -9.46 -16.03 7.16
N LYS A 288 -8.34 -16.58 6.68
CA LYS A 288 -8.33 -17.82 5.89
C LYS A 288 -9.07 -18.96 6.59
N ARG A 289 -8.80 -19.18 7.90
CA ARG A 289 -9.52 -20.19 8.71
C ARG A 289 -11.00 -19.89 8.88
N GLN A 290 -11.35 -18.63 9.17
CA GLN A 290 -12.74 -18.21 9.40
C GLN A 290 -13.62 -18.42 8.16
N PHE A 291 -13.07 -18.18 6.96
CA PHE A 291 -13.78 -18.29 5.70
C PHE A 291 -13.53 -19.62 4.96
N GLY A 292 -12.81 -20.57 5.59
CA GLY A 292 -12.50 -21.86 4.98
C GLY A 292 -11.76 -21.74 3.64
N ALA A 293 -10.82 -20.79 3.56
CA ALA A 293 -10.12 -20.37 2.36
C ALA A 293 -8.63 -20.74 2.43
N ASP A 294 -8.04 -21.08 1.28
CA ASP A 294 -6.61 -21.36 1.18
C ASP A 294 -5.79 -20.09 0.99
N THR A 295 -6.38 -19.06 0.37
CA THR A 295 -5.71 -17.79 0.05
C THR A 295 -6.52 -16.58 0.53
N MET A 296 -5.85 -15.44 0.71
CA MET A 296 -6.54 -14.18 0.99
C MET A 296 -7.42 -13.70 -0.17
N ASP A 297 -7.12 -14.11 -1.41
CA ASP A 297 -7.97 -13.77 -2.55
C ASP A 297 -9.32 -14.50 -2.46
N ASP A 298 -9.34 -15.77 -2.04
CA ASP A 298 -10.58 -16.51 -1.81
C ASP A 298 -11.46 -15.84 -0.74
N VAL A 299 -10.83 -15.38 0.37
CA VAL A 299 -11.53 -14.62 1.42
C VAL A 299 -12.16 -13.36 0.83
N PHE A 300 -11.38 -12.60 0.05
CA PHE A 300 -11.86 -11.38 -0.58
C PHE A 300 -13.00 -11.65 -1.57
N GLN A 301 -12.90 -12.68 -2.40
CA GLN A 301 -13.96 -13.03 -3.36
C GLN A 301 -15.26 -13.45 -2.67
N GLN A 302 -15.20 -14.17 -1.54
CA GLN A 302 -16.38 -14.49 -0.76
C GLN A 302 -17.07 -13.21 -0.25
N LEU A 303 -16.29 -12.28 0.33
CA LEU A 303 -16.80 -11.01 0.84
C LEU A 303 -17.31 -10.06 -0.26
N ALA A 304 -16.63 -10.02 -1.40
CA ALA A 304 -16.96 -9.13 -2.51
C ALA A 304 -18.25 -9.56 -3.24
N ARG A 305 -18.64 -10.83 -3.16
CA ARG A 305 -19.94 -11.32 -3.69
C ARG A 305 -21.14 -10.76 -2.93
N GLU A 306 -20.94 -10.38 -1.67
CA GLU A 306 -21.98 -9.75 -0.85
C GLU A 306 -22.15 -8.25 -1.16
N ALA A 307 -21.27 -7.68 -2.00
CA ALA A 307 -21.33 -6.28 -2.38
C ALA A 307 -22.59 -5.98 -3.18
N VAL A 308 -23.34 -4.96 -2.76
CA VAL A 308 -24.51 -4.47 -3.49
C VAL A 308 -23.99 -3.41 -4.44
N ARG A 309 -23.58 -3.82 -5.63
CA ARG A 309 -23.18 -2.87 -6.68
C ARG A 309 -24.41 -2.13 -7.19
N THR A 310 -24.76 -1.00 -6.56
CA THR A 310 -25.61 0.01 -7.18
C THR A 310 -24.81 0.60 -8.34
N VAL A 311 -25.20 0.22 -9.56
CA VAL A 311 -24.68 0.84 -10.78
C VAL A 311 -25.37 2.19 -10.90
N ASP A 312 -24.64 3.27 -10.62
CA ASP A 312 -24.95 4.61 -11.13
C ASP A 312 -24.15 4.86 -12.41
#